data_AF-A0A914CJZ9-F1
#
_entry.id   AF-A0A914CJZ9-F1
#
_cell.length_a   1.000
_cell.length_b   1.000
_cell.length_c   1.000
_cell.angle_alpha   90.00
_cell.angle_beta   90.00
_cell.angle_gamma   90.00
#
_symmetry.space_group_name_H-M   'P 1'
#
loop_
_entity.id
_entity.type
_entity.pdbx_description
1 polymer ?
#
loop_
_entity_poly.entity_id
_entity_poly.type
_entity_poly.pdbx_seq_one_letter_code
_entity_poly.pdbx_strand_id
1 'polypeptide(L)'
;MKSLKNLRDAIIRAHERGKKQVEIAEFLGISTSTVNDAIKRYKESGNNEDQKGNVQCARGMIKRNPTTRANSTRKLAKKLDVSEASARRILKKDLNLKPFKFQKRQKLNAQAKL
;
A
#
# COMPACT_ATOMS: atom_id res chain seq x y z
N MET A 1 13.82 16.73 17.76
CA MET A 1 12.46 16.15 17.61
C MET A 1 12.56 14.63 17.73
N LYS A 2 11.75 13.97 18.59
CA LYS A 2 11.70 12.50 18.66
C LYS A 2 11.06 12.00 17.36
N SER A 3 11.72 11.11 16.62
CA SER A 3 11.17 10.58 15.37
C SER A 3 9.94 9.69 15.66
N LEU A 4 8.92 9.73 14.80
CA LEU A 4 7.67 8.98 15.00
C LEU A 4 7.88 7.45 15.07
N LYS A 5 8.92 6.94 14.40
CA LYS A 5 9.33 5.53 14.48
C LYS A 5 9.73 5.12 15.90
N ASN A 6 10.50 5.98 16.58
CA ASN A 6 10.95 5.73 17.94
C ASN A 6 9.77 5.71 18.94
N LEU A 7 8.71 6.47 18.66
CA LEU A 7 7.52 6.55 19.50
C LEU A 7 6.67 5.27 19.42
N ARG A 8 6.44 4.76 18.20
CA ARG A 8 5.70 3.51 18.00
C ARG A 8 6.43 2.31 18.60
N ASP A 9 7.73 2.21 18.39
CA ASP A 9 8.53 1.15 18.98
C ASP A 9 8.50 1.19 20.52
N ALA A 10 8.45 2.38 21.12
CA ALA A 10 8.31 2.53 22.56
C ALA A 10 6.93 2.05 23.05
N ILE A 11 5.85 2.41 22.33
CA ILE A 11 4.49 1.93 22.62
C ILE A 11 4.41 0.40 22.56
N ILE A 12 4.99 -0.20 21.52
CA ILE A 12 4.91 -1.64 21.27
C ILE A 12 5.71 -2.41 22.31
N ARG A 13 6.94 -1.98 22.62
CA ARG A 13 7.74 -2.56 23.72
C ARG A 13 7.04 -2.47 25.06
N ALA A 14 6.33 -1.37 25.34
CA ALA A 14 5.58 -1.22 26.58
C ALA A 14 4.35 -2.14 26.60
N HIS A 15 3.67 -2.32 25.46
CA HIS A 15 2.55 -3.25 25.32
C HIS A 15 2.98 -4.71 25.52
N GLU A 16 4.11 -5.14 24.94
CA GLU A 16 4.68 -6.48 25.10
C GLU A 16 5.07 -6.79 26.55
N ARG A 17 5.48 -5.76 27.30
CA ARG A 17 5.73 -5.85 28.75
C ARG A 17 4.45 -5.92 29.59
N GLY A 18 3.28 -5.96 28.97
CA GLY A 18 1.98 -6.10 29.65
C GLY A 18 1.46 -4.81 30.29
N LYS A 19 2.02 -3.64 29.95
CA LYS A 19 1.53 -2.36 30.46
C LYS A 19 0.15 -2.03 29.89
N LYS A 20 -0.71 -1.42 30.71
CA LYS A 20 -2.02 -0.95 30.27
C LYS A 20 -1.86 0.26 29.34
N GLN A 21 -2.76 0.39 28.36
CA GLN A 21 -2.69 1.47 27.36
C GLN A 21 -2.69 2.88 27.99
N VAL A 22 -3.42 3.05 29.10
CA VAL A 22 -3.48 4.31 29.85
C VAL A 22 -2.11 4.66 30.45
N GLU A 23 -1.45 3.69 31.09
CA GLU A 23 -0.11 3.87 31.67
C GLU A 23 0.93 4.23 30.60
N ILE A 24 0.82 3.63 29.40
CA ILE A 24 1.70 3.93 28.26
C ILE A 24 1.48 5.36 27.77
N ALA A 25 0.22 5.79 27.69
CA ALA A 25 -0.15 7.13 27.26
C ALA A 25 0.39 8.20 28.22
N GLU A 26 0.21 7.99 29.52
CA GLU A 26 0.73 8.88 30.58
C GLU A 26 2.27 8.94 30.56
N PHE A 27 2.93 7.78 30.49
CA PHE A 27 4.39 7.71 30.51
C PHE A 27 5.05 8.38 29.29
N LEU A 28 4.43 8.27 28.11
CA LEU A 28 4.95 8.86 26.88
C LEU A 28 4.42 10.27 26.61
N GLY A 29 3.43 10.74 27.36
CA GLY A 29 2.75 12.03 27.13
C GLY A 29 1.98 12.10 25.82
N ILE A 30 1.33 10.99 25.41
CA ILE A 30 0.58 10.87 24.15
C ILE A 30 -0.90 10.60 24.48
N SER A 31 -1.80 10.92 23.55
CA SER A 31 -3.19 10.49 23.64
C SER A 31 -3.36 8.98 23.63
N THR A 32 -4.28 8.48 24.45
CA THR A 32 -4.67 7.07 24.55
C THR A 32 -5.18 6.51 23.23
N SER A 33 -5.86 7.33 22.42
CA SER A 33 -6.30 6.96 21.06
C SER A 33 -5.12 6.60 20.16
N THR A 34 -4.03 7.36 20.22
CA THR A 34 -2.81 7.08 19.44
C THR A 34 -2.14 5.78 19.87
N VAL A 35 -2.11 5.50 21.17
CA VAL A 35 -1.59 4.24 21.72
C VAL A 35 -2.45 3.06 21.25
N ASN A 36 -3.77 3.19 21.34
CA ASN A 36 -4.70 2.14 20.90
C ASN A 36 -4.55 1.86 19.39
N ASP A 37 -4.50 2.90 18.56
CA ASP A 37 -4.28 2.80 17.13
C ASP A 37 -2.96 2.10 16.76
N ALA A 38 -1.88 2.41 17.48
CA ALA A 38 -0.58 1.79 17.26
C ALA A 38 -0.60 0.30 17.64
N ILE A 39 -1.22 -0.05 18.77
CA ILE A 39 -1.35 -1.44 19.23
C ILE A 39 -2.24 -2.25 18.30
N LYS A 40 -3.39 -1.68 17.88
CA LYS A 40 -4.31 -2.34 16.94
C LYS A 40 -3.60 -2.66 15.62
N ARG A 41 -2.88 -1.69 15.05
CA ARG A 41 -2.09 -1.88 13.83
C ARG A 41 -0.99 -2.93 14.00
N TYR A 42 -0.31 -2.92 15.15
CA TYR A 42 0.71 -3.93 15.46
C TYR A 42 0.12 -5.35 15.47
N LYS A 43 -1.05 -5.54 16.11
CA LYS A 43 -1.75 -6.84 16.14
C LYS A 43 -2.21 -7.31 14.75
N GLU A 44 -2.63 -6.39 13.89
CA GLU A 44 -3.09 -6.71 12.53
C GLU A 44 -1.94 -7.02 11.57
N SER A 45 -0.80 -6.33 11.71
CA SER A 45 0.31 -6.38 10.74
C SER A 45 1.52 -7.20 11.19
N GLY A 46 1.69 -7.44 12.50
CA GLY A 46 2.88 -8.08 13.08
C GLY A 46 4.19 -7.31 12.85
N ASN A 47 4.11 -6.05 12.41
CA ASN A 47 5.26 -5.23 12.04
C ASN A 47 5.06 -3.78 12.49
N ASN A 48 6.15 -3.14 12.92
CA ASN A 48 6.14 -1.78 13.49
C ASN A 48 6.32 -0.69 12.44
N GLU A 49 6.55 -1.07 11.19
CA GLU A 49 6.77 -0.14 10.11
C GLU A 49 5.51 0.67 9.79
N ASP A 50 5.70 1.93 9.38
CA ASP A 50 4.65 2.72 8.75
C ASP A 50 4.23 2.02 7.45
N GLN A 51 3.19 1.19 7.54
CA GLN A 51 2.51 0.71 6.35
C GLN A 51 1.88 1.91 5.66
N LYS A 52 2.48 2.30 4.53
CA LYS A 52 1.82 3.12 3.52
C LYS A 52 0.66 2.28 2.97
N GLY A 53 -0.48 2.31 3.66
CA GLY A 53 -1.61 1.38 3.52
C GLY A 53 -2.11 1.13 2.09
N ASN A 54 -1.83 2.03 1.14
CA ASN A 54 -2.22 1.84 -0.27
C ASN A 54 -1.28 1.00 -1.12
N VAL A 55 -0.01 0.77 -0.74
CA VAL A 55 0.99 0.17 -1.64
C VAL A 55 1.10 -1.35 -1.46
N GLN A 56 0.99 -1.86 -0.24
CA GLN A 56 1.17 -3.29 0.06
C GLN A 56 -0.02 -4.16 -0.36
N CYS A 57 -1.27 -3.71 -0.14
CA CYS A 57 -2.46 -4.39 -0.66
C CYS A 57 -2.47 -4.46 -2.20
N ALA A 58 -1.98 -3.39 -2.86
CA ALA A 58 -1.81 -3.38 -4.30
C ALA A 58 -0.77 -4.42 -4.78
N ARG A 59 0.36 -4.55 -4.09
CA ARG A 59 1.44 -5.49 -4.47
C ARG A 59 1.00 -6.95 -4.49
N GLY A 60 0.15 -7.38 -3.54
CA GLY A 60 -0.34 -8.77 -3.46
C GLY A 60 -1.24 -9.17 -4.64
N MET A 61 -2.13 -8.27 -5.09
CA MET A 61 -3.06 -8.52 -6.19
C MET A 61 -2.44 -8.34 -7.59
N ILE A 62 -1.35 -7.57 -7.73
CA ILE A 62 -0.72 -7.24 -9.03
C ILE A 62 0.25 -8.33 -9.53
N LYS A 63 0.38 -9.48 -8.86
CA LYS A 63 1.24 -10.59 -9.33
C LYS A 63 0.75 -11.29 -10.62
N ARG A 64 -0.43 -10.96 -11.18
CA ARG A 64 -1.07 -11.72 -12.27
C ARG A 64 -1.07 -11.03 -13.65
N ASN A 65 0.01 -10.36 -14.06
CA ASN A 65 0.19 -9.71 -15.38
C ASN A 65 -0.61 -8.39 -15.59
N PRO A 66 -0.08 -7.22 -15.19
CA PRO A 66 -0.72 -5.91 -15.39
C PRO A 66 -0.71 -5.40 -16.85
N THR A 67 -0.09 -6.15 -17.76
CA THR A 67 0.06 -5.81 -19.18
C THR A 67 -1.08 -6.30 -20.06
N THR A 68 -2.07 -7.00 -19.50
CA THR A 68 -3.26 -7.45 -20.26
C THR A 68 -4.41 -6.46 -20.14
N ARG A 69 -5.33 -6.49 -21.12
CA ARG A 69 -6.54 -5.65 -21.09
C ARG A 69 -7.40 -5.88 -19.84
N ALA A 70 -7.38 -7.10 -19.29
CA ALA A 70 -8.10 -7.45 -18.06
C ALA A 70 -7.55 -6.72 -16.82
N ASN A 71 -6.27 -6.35 -16.86
CA ASN A 71 -5.54 -5.72 -15.77
C ASN A 71 -5.07 -4.31 -16.13
N SER A 72 -5.83 -3.58 -16.96
CA SER A 72 -5.54 -2.17 -17.24
C SER A 72 -5.50 -1.33 -15.96
N THR A 73 -4.80 -0.20 -15.98
CA THR A 73 -4.64 0.69 -14.81
C THR A 73 -5.98 1.06 -14.18
N ARG A 74 -6.98 1.41 -15.01
CA ARG A 74 -8.35 1.70 -14.54
C ARG A 74 -9.01 0.52 -13.84
N LYS A 75 -8.87 -0.70 -14.37
CA LYS A 75 -9.46 -1.90 -13.75
C LYS A 75 -8.75 -2.28 -12.46
N LEU A 76 -7.43 -2.13 -12.41
CA LEU A 76 -6.64 -2.28 -11.19
C LEU A 76 -7.04 -1.26 -10.14
N ALA A 77 -7.19 0.00 -10.52
CA ALA A 77 -7.64 1.07 -9.63
C ALA A 77 -8.99 0.73 -8.97
N LYS A 78 -9.97 0.27 -9.76
CA LYS A 78 -11.27 -0.20 -9.23
C LYS A 78 -11.17 -1.40 -8.29
N LYS A 79 -10.33 -2.38 -8.61
CA LYS A 79 -10.14 -3.58 -7.76
C LYS A 79 -9.48 -3.24 -6.42
N LEU A 80 -8.64 -2.22 -6.41
CA LEU A 80 -7.84 -1.80 -5.27
C LEU A 80 -8.48 -0.65 -4.49
N ASP A 81 -9.63 -0.14 -4.94
CA ASP A 81 -10.28 1.06 -4.42
C ASP A 81 -9.33 2.25 -4.25
N VAL A 82 -8.48 2.47 -5.27
CA VAL A 82 -7.54 3.60 -5.32
C VAL A 82 -7.76 4.44 -6.55
N SER A 83 -7.25 5.67 -6.52
CA SER A 83 -7.21 6.51 -7.72
C SER A 83 -6.37 5.88 -8.83
N GLU A 84 -6.75 6.15 -10.08
CA GLU A 84 -5.99 5.66 -11.24
C GLU A 84 -4.53 6.17 -11.24
N ALA A 85 -4.31 7.39 -10.77
CA ALA A 85 -2.98 7.97 -10.62
C ALA A 85 -2.12 7.18 -9.62
N SER A 86 -2.70 6.78 -8.48
CA SER A 86 -2.02 5.94 -7.49
C SER A 86 -1.72 4.56 -8.06
N ALA A 87 -2.68 3.90 -8.72
CA ALA A 87 -2.45 2.62 -9.38
C ALA A 87 -1.32 2.71 -10.44
N ARG A 88 -1.27 3.81 -11.21
CA ARG A 88 -0.20 4.05 -12.19
C ARG A 88 1.17 4.26 -11.55
N ARG A 89 1.24 4.99 -10.42
CA ARG A 89 2.46 5.18 -9.64
C ARG A 89 2.96 3.85 -9.10
N ILE A 90 2.07 3.03 -8.53
CA ILE A 90 2.40 1.70 -8.01
C ILE A 90 2.97 0.81 -9.12
N LEU A 91 2.33 0.78 -10.29
CA LEU A 91 2.82 0.01 -11.43
C LEU A 91 4.21 0.47 -11.88
N LYS A 92 4.40 1.76 -12.11
CA LYS A 92 5.65 2.28 -12.69
C LYS A 92 6.81 2.37 -11.69
N LYS A 93 6.55 2.83 -10.47
CA LYS A 93 7.57 3.13 -9.46
C LYS A 93 7.79 1.97 -8.50
N ASP A 94 6.71 1.41 -7.96
CA ASP A 94 6.82 0.42 -6.88
C ASP A 94 7.04 -1.01 -7.41
N LEU A 95 6.58 -1.29 -8.64
CA LEU A 95 6.65 -2.61 -9.28
C LEU A 95 7.51 -2.64 -10.55
N ASN A 96 7.92 -1.48 -11.09
CA ASN A 96 8.66 -1.34 -12.35
C ASN A 96 8.01 -2.05 -13.56
N LEU A 97 6.67 -2.10 -13.60
CA LEU A 97 5.89 -2.72 -14.67
C LEU A 97 5.33 -1.65 -15.62
N LYS A 98 5.24 -2.01 -16.90
CA LYS A 98 4.61 -1.15 -17.92
C LYS A 98 3.09 -1.31 -17.88
N PRO A 99 2.31 -0.22 -17.73
CA PRO A 99 0.86 -0.27 -17.84
C PRO A 99 0.40 -0.73 -19.23
N PHE A 100 -0.74 -1.42 -19.28
CA PHE A 100 -1.38 -1.77 -20.56
C PHE A 100 -1.64 -0.51 -21.42
N LYS A 101 -1.17 -0.55 -22.67
CA LYS A 101 -1.44 0.46 -23.70
C LYS A 101 -2.13 -0.21 -24.88
N PHE A 102 -3.23 0.36 -25.35
CA PHE A 102 -3.87 -0.09 -26.59
C PHE A 102 -2.99 0.32 -27.78
N GLN A 103 -2.44 -0.65 -28.51
CA GLN A 103 -1.75 -0.39 -29.77
C GLN A 103 -2.77 -0.49 -30.89
N LYS A 104 -3.11 0.64 -31.54
CA LYS A 104 -3.78 0.60 -32.83
C LYS A 104 -2.76 0.03 -33.83
N ARG A 105 -3.02 -1.17 -34.33
CA ARG A 105 -2.31 -1.72 -35.49
C ARG A 105 -3.27 -1.72 -36.66
N GLN A 106 -2.82 -1.24 -37.81
CA GLN A 106 -3.50 -1.54 -39.06
C GLN A 106 -3.36 -3.04 -39.32
N LYS A 107 -4.45 -3.70 -39.71
CA LYS A 107 -4.36 -5.05 -40.28
C LYS A 107 -3.76 -4.88 -41.67
N LEU A 108 -2.46 -5.12 -41.80
CA LEU A 108 -1.81 -5.21 -43.11
C LEU A 108 -2.26 -6.52 -43.75
N ASN A 109 -3.43 -6.49 -44.38
CA ASN A 109 -3.86 -7.55 -45.28
C ASN A 109 -3.12 -7.38 -46.61
N ALA A 110 -2.92 -8.46 -47.37
CA ALA A 110 -2.26 -8.39 -48.68
C ALA A 110 -2.92 -7.37 -49.65
N GLN A 111 -4.22 -7.08 -49.46
CA GLN A 111 -4.98 -6.08 -50.21
C GLN A 111 -4.63 -4.61 -49.89
N ALA A 112 -3.96 -4.32 -48.78
CA ALA A 112 -3.58 -2.96 -48.38
C ALA A 112 -2.23 -2.49 -48.97
N LYS A 113 -1.67 -3.26 -49.92
CA LYS A 113 -0.40 -2.98 -50.61
C LYS A 113 -0.58 -2.39 -52.02
N LEU A 114 -1.80 -2.02 -52.42
CA LEU A 114 -2.09 -1.39 -53.71
C LEU A 114 -1.98 0.13 -53.60
#